data_AF-A0A7K0D8P2-F1
#
_entry.id   AF-A0A7K0D8P2-F1
#
_cell.length_a   1.000
_cell.length_b   1.000
_cell.length_c   1.000
_cell.angle_alpha   90.00
_cell.angle_beta   90.00
_cell.angle_gamma   90.00
#
_symmetry.space_group_name_H-M   'P 1'
#
loop_
_entity.id
_entity.type
_entity.pdbx_description
1 polymer ?
#
loop_
_entity_poly.entity_id
_entity_poly.type
_entity_poly.pdbx_seq_one_letter_code
_entity_poly.pdbx_strand_id
1 'polypeptide(L)'
;MFRSTGVTVLVSIAAASLLSGCGSGAGADHAAASTSSSGASSSAEAQANSTSSSDSTSARADAESPSARISPADAPVTGCGVDLSSPTIRAALAKLPQEPVTQRAWNTNPASFQGNFDPCATLSTAIVTIQGATGSSPDQALMFHKGRYLGTATSKAYGFTALAAAASTDDTVVLSYKTPGSCNACPDGTYTQVQFHWDGTHVVMIGHPPQS
;
A
#
# COMPACT_ATOMS: atom_id res chain seq x y z
N MET A 1 -7.21 2.32 -58.77
CA MET A 1 -8.44 1.49 -58.79
C MET A 1 -8.71 1.08 -57.34
N PHE A 2 -9.53 1.84 -56.59
CA PHE A 2 -10.95 1.53 -56.25
C PHE A 2 -11.07 0.26 -55.35
N ARG A 3 -11.64 0.20 -54.14
CA ARG A 3 -12.61 0.98 -53.30
C ARG A 3 -12.39 0.57 -51.82
N SER A 4 -12.29 1.48 -50.84
CA SER A 4 -13.36 1.98 -49.94
C SER A 4 -14.42 0.97 -49.47
N THR A 5 -14.44 0.68 -48.16
CA THR A 5 -15.66 0.61 -47.34
C THR A 5 -15.30 0.80 -45.87
N GLY A 6 -15.58 2.00 -45.35
CA GLY A 6 -15.65 2.27 -43.92
C GLY A 6 -16.99 1.79 -43.35
N VAL A 7 -16.98 1.37 -42.09
CA VAL A 7 -18.21 1.11 -41.33
C VAL A 7 -18.19 2.03 -40.11
N THR A 8 -18.92 3.13 -40.26
CA THR A 8 -19.28 4.08 -39.22
C THR A 8 -20.42 3.47 -38.40
N VAL A 9 -20.20 3.16 -37.11
CA VAL A 9 -21.28 2.75 -36.21
C VAL A 9 -21.75 3.97 -35.42
N LEU A 10 -23.06 4.19 -35.52
CA LEU A 10 -23.83 5.33 -35.03
C LEU A 10 -23.82 5.47 -33.50
N VAL A 11 -23.68 6.73 -33.10
CA VAL A 11 -23.98 7.28 -31.77
C VAL A 11 -25.48 7.13 -31.49
N SER A 12 -25.82 6.55 -30.34
CA SER A 12 -27.16 6.61 -29.74
C SER A 12 -27.08 7.38 -28.44
N ILE A 13 -27.56 8.62 -28.46
CA ILE A 13 -27.81 9.46 -27.29
C ILE A 13 -29.26 9.22 -26.88
N ALA A 14 -29.49 8.72 -25.67
CA ALA A 14 -30.79 8.72 -25.02
C ALA A 14 -30.74 9.68 -23.83
N ALA A 15 -31.65 10.65 -23.82
CA ALA A 15 -31.73 11.76 -22.90
C ALA A 15 -32.66 11.48 -21.70
N ALA A 16 -32.29 12.12 -20.59
CA ALA A 16 -33.12 12.75 -19.54
C ALA A 16 -34.16 11.96 -18.74
N SER A 17 -33.96 11.96 -17.41
CA SER A 17 -35.02 12.23 -16.44
C SER A 17 -34.46 13.02 -15.25
N LEU A 18 -35.15 14.13 -14.93
CA LEU A 18 -34.98 14.98 -13.74
C LEU A 18 -35.70 14.33 -12.55
N LEU A 19 -35.20 14.49 -11.32
CA LEU A 19 -36.08 14.75 -10.17
C LEU A 19 -35.31 15.36 -8.98
N SER A 20 -35.97 16.37 -8.40
CA SER A 20 -35.57 17.27 -7.32
C SER A 20 -35.48 16.62 -5.94
N GLY A 21 -34.65 17.19 -5.06
CA GLY A 21 -34.67 16.92 -3.62
C GLY A 21 -33.96 18.01 -2.82
N CYS A 22 -34.73 18.98 -2.34
CA CYS A 22 -34.33 20.02 -1.36
C CYS A 22 -34.98 19.65 -0.02
N GLY A 23 -34.27 19.83 1.10
CA GLY A 23 -34.84 19.56 2.42
C GLY A 23 -33.91 19.91 3.57
N SER A 24 -33.89 21.18 3.95
CA SER A 24 -33.27 21.73 5.15
C SER A 24 -33.91 21.20 6.43
N GLY A 25 -33.09 20.85 7.43
CA GLY A 25 -33.52 20.61 8.80
C GLY A 25 -32.56 21.30 9.77
N ALA A 26 -33.06 22.33 10.45
CA ALA A 26 -32.39 23.08 11.51
C ALA A 26 -32.86 22.59 12.89
N GLY A 27 -32.02 22.82 13.92
CA GLY A 27 -32.33 22.70 15.35
C GLY A 27 -31.83 21.38 15.98
N ALA A 28 -31.20 21.34 17.15
CA ALA A 28 -31.00 22.36 18.17
C ALA A 28 -29.72 22.06 18.98
N ASP A 29 -28.96 23.12 19.23
CA ASP A 29 -28.40 23.54 20.51
C ASP A 29 -28.75 22.69 21.75
N HIS A 30 -27.71 22.16 22.41
CA HIS A 30 -27.63 22.18 23.87
C HIS A 30 -26.23 22.60 24.29
N ALA A 31 -26.19 23.75 24.94
CA ALA A 31 -25.02 24.36 25.54
C ALA A 31 -24.60 23.67 26.85
N ALA A 32 -23.29 23.72 27.08
CA ALA A 32 -22.60 23.93 28.36
C ALA A 32 -22.92 23.01 29.55
N ALA A 33 -21.91 22.26 29.97
CA ALA A 33 -21.42 22.39 31.34
C ALA A 33 -19.94 21.99 31.42
N SER A 34 -19.13 22.97 31.74
CA SER A 34 -17.74 22.85 32.16
C SER A 34 -17.62 21.98 33.41
N THR A 35 -16.58 21.16 33.50
CA THR A 35 -15.98 20.87 34.81
C THR A 35 -14.48 20.71 34.63
N SER A 36 -13.77 21.74 35.08
CA SER A 36 -12.35 21.73 35.35
C SER A 36 -12.07 20.83 36.54
N SER A 37 -10.99 20.06 36.48
CA SER A 37 -10.24 19.73 37.68
C SER A 37 -8.76 19.53 37.34
N SER A 38 -8.02 20.54 37.79
CA SER A 38 -6.58 20.61 37.89
C SER A 38 -6.04 19.47 38.75
N GLY A 39 -4.91 18.92 38.33
CA GLY A 39 -4.04 18.08 39.16
C GLY A 39 -2.60 18.45 38.84
N ALA A 40 -2.07 19.44 39.55
CA ALA A 40 -0.66 19.79 39.56
C ALA A 40 0.01 19.16 40.78
N SER A 41 1.22 18.61 40.59
CA SER A 41 2.37 18.56 41.51
C SER A 41 3.22 17.34 41.15
N SER A 42 4.54 17.28 41.24
CA SER A 42 5.68 18.22 41.20
C SER A 42 6.89 17.37 41.64
N SER A 43 8.09 17.73 41.14
CA SER A 43 9.43 17.44 41.73
C SER A 43 9.99 16.02 41.55
N ALA A 44 11.29 15.75 41.41
CA ALA A 44 12.52 16.49 41.14
C ALA A 44 13.64 15.42 41.00
N GLU A 45 14.56 15.57 40.05
CA GLU A 45 16.01 15.74 40.29
C GLU A 45 16.90 14.48 40.19
N ALA A 46 18.14 14.78 39.81
CA ALA A 46 19.18 13.96 39.24
C ALA A 46 19.84 12.99 40.22
N GLN A 47 20.52 11.96 39.69
CA GLN A 47 21.97 11.86 39.91
C GLN A 47 22.66 10.91 38.93
N ALA A 48 23.69 11.42 38.27
CA ALA A 48 24.73 10.63 37.65
C ALA A 48 25.56 9.92 38.72
N ASN A 49 25.98 8.68 38.45
CA ASN A 49 27.12 8.07 39.13
C ASN A 49 28.02 7.38 38.10
N SER A 50 29.15 8.02 37.84
CA SER A 50 30.29 7.45 37.11
C SER A 50 31.26 6.75 38.08
N THR A 51 32.24 6.03 37.50
CA THR A 51 33.42 5.35 38.09
C THR A 51 33.23 3.82 38.12
N SER A 52 33.75 3.05 37.14
CA SER A 52 35.14 2.58 36.94
C SER A 52 35.60 1.70 38.13
N SER A 53 36.22 0.52 38.01
CA SER A 53 36.93 -0.18 36.95
C SER A 53 37.15 -1.66 37.38
N SER A 54 37.39 -2.52 36.38
CA SER A 54 38.26 -3.72 36.34
C SER A 54 38.23 -4.77 37.47
N ASP A 55 37.98 -6.04 37.10
CA ASP A 55 39.07 -7.02 37.05
C ASP A 55 38.69 -8.28 36.26
N SER A 56 39.74 -8.97 35.80
CA SER A 56 39.76 -9.97 34.74
C SER A 56 39.61 -11.37 35.32
N THR A 57 38.82 -12.26 34.70
CA THR A 57 39.16 -13.68 34.71
C THR A 57 38.63 -14.41 33.49
N SER A 58 39.57 -15.09 32.83
CA SER A 58 39.43 -15.92 31.65
C SER A 58 38.54 -17.14 31.88
N ALA A 59 37.56 -17.36 31.01
CA ALA A 59 36.95 -18.68 30.80
C ALA A 59 36.56 -18.83 29.32
N ARG A 60 37.33 -19.68 28.64
CA ARG A 60 37.12 -20.18 27.30
C ARG A 60 35.83 -21.01 27.28
N ALA A 61 34.84 -20.59 26.49
CA ALA A 61 33.70 -21.41 26.12
C ALA A 61 33.37 -21.12 24.65
N ASP A 62 33.53 -22.14 23.82
CA ASP A 62 33.10 -22.19 22.44
C ASP A 62 31.64 -21.73 22.31
N ALA A 63 31.45 -20.52 21.80
CA ALA A 63 30.15 -20.02 21.38
C ALA A 63 30.01 -20.30 19.89
N GLU A 64 29.50 -21.49 19.59
CA GLU A 64 28.94 -21.83 18.28
C GLU A 64 27.91 -20.75 17.92
N SER A 65 28.29 -19.92 16.94
CA SER A 65 27.42 -18.94 16.31
C SER A 65 26.19 -19.68 15.78
N PRO A 66 24.96 -19.42 16.27
CA PRO A 66 23.79 -19.83 15.53
C PRO A 66 23.73 -18.92 14.31
N SER A 67 24.35 -19.36 13.21
CA SER A 67 24.01 -18.91 11.87
C SER A 67 22.50 -19.00 11.77
N ALA A 68 21.84 -17.85 11.84
CA ALA A 68 20.42 -17.71 11.65
C ALA A 68 20.07 -18.40 10.34
N ARG A 69 19.44 -19.57 10.44
CA ARG A 69 18.93 -20.27 9.27
C ARG A 69 17.84 -19.38 8.68
N ILE A 70 18.16 -18.74 7.55
CA ILE A 70 17.15 -18.21 6.65
C ILE A 70 16.38 -19.44 6.17
N SER A 71 15.29 -19.76 6.83
CA SER A 71 14.33 -20.74 6.34
C SER A 71 13.68 -20.16 5.09
N PRO A 72 13.90 -20.70 3.89
CA PRO A 72 13.04 -20.37 2.78
C PRO A 72 11.74 -21.13 3.02
N ALA A 73 10.70 -20.41 3.43
CA ALA A 73 9.34 -20.88 3.18
C ALA A 73 9.08 -20.71 1.68
N ASP A 74 9.72 -21.55 0.87
CA ASP A 74 9.48 -21.65 -0.57
C ASP A 74 8.31 -22.62 -0.72
N ALA A 75 7.10 -22.08 -0.67
CA ALA A 75 5.94 -22.84 -1.12
C ALA A 75 6.15 -23.14 -2.61
N PRO A 76 5.93 -24.39 -3.08
CA PRO A 76 6.16 -24.74 -4.46
C PRO A 76 5.30 -23.85 -5.37
N VAL A 77 5.97 -23.18 -6.30
CA VAL A 77 5.34 -22.28 -7.26
C VAL A 77 4.45 -23.11 -8.17
N THR A 78 3.13 -23.00 -8.02
CA THR A 78 2.16 -23.80 -8.77
C THR A 78 1.79 -23.04 -10.05
N GLY A 79 2.71 -23.06 -11.02
CA GLY A 79 2.53 -22.43 -12.34
C GLY A 79 2.96 -20.97 -12.42
N CYS A 80 3.23 -20.52 -13.64
CA CYS A 80 3.58 -19.13 -13.97
C CYS A 80 2.37 -18.42 -14.59
N GLY A 81 2.35 -17.10 -14.48
CA GLY A 81 1.25 -16.25 -14.94
C GLY A 81 0.69 -15.40 -13.80
N VAL A 82 -0.07 -14.35 -14.17
CA VAL A 82 -0.69 -13.46 -13.20
C VAL A 82 -1.73 -14.22 -12.38
N ASP A 83 -1.53 -14.30 -11.06
CA ASP A 83 -2.41 -14.98 -10.10
C ASP A 83 -2.64 -14.14 -8.84
N LEU A 84 -3.60 -13.21 -8.92
CA LEU A 84 -4.00 -12.40 -7.76
C LEU A 84 -4.75 -13.21 -6.68
N SER A 85 -5.08 -14.48 -6.95
CA SER A 85 -5.68 -15.39 -5.94
C SER A 85 -4.64 -16.22 -5.18
N SER A 86 -3.35 -16.01 -5.48
CA SER A 86 -2.26 -16.74 -4.84
C SER A 86 -2.28 -16.60 -3.31
N PRO A 87 -2.15 -17.71 -2.56
CA PRO A 87 -2.08 -17.66 -1.10
C PRO A 87 -0.86 -16.86 -0.60
N THR A 88 0.17 -16.68 -1.44
CA THR A 88 1.35 -15.86 -1.16
C THR A 88 0.99 -14.40 -0.87
N ILE A 89 0.04 -13.82 -1.61
CA ILE A 89 -0.40 -12.43 -1.39
C ILE A 89 -1.04 -12.31 -0.01
N ARG A 90 -1.90 -13.26 0.36
CA ARG A 90 -2.53 -13.29 1.68
C ARG A 90 -1.51 -13.50 2.81
N ALA A 91 -0.49 -14.33 2.59
CA ALA A 91 0.59 -14.52 3.55
C ALA A 91 1.47 -13.26 3.71
N ALA A 92 1.67 -12.48 2.65
CA ALA A 92 2.31 -11.17 2.72
C ALA A 92 1.44 -10.16 3.48
N LEU A 93 0.14 -10.13 3.17
CA LEU A 93 -0.83 -9.24 3.79
C LEU A 93 -0.91 -9.43 5.32
N ALA A 94 -0.84 -10.69 5.79
CA ALA A 94 -0.84 -11.01 7.22
C ALA A 94 0.38 -10.47 7.99
N LYS A 95 1.44 -10.04 7.30
CA LYS A 95 2.62 -9.42 7.91
C LYS A 95 2.47 -7.91 8.08
N LEU A 96 1.46 -7.29 7.46
CA LEU A 96 1.25 -5.86 7.58
C LEU A 96 0.54 -5.53 8.89
N PRO A 97 0.92 -4.43 9.57
CA PRO A 97 0.06 -3.85 10.60
C PRO A 97 -1.25 -3.35 9.99
N GLN A 98 -2.22 -3.01 10.84
CA GLN A 98 -3.39 -2.25 10.41
C GLN A 98 -2.97 -0.95 9.71
N GLU A 99 -3.79 -0.49 8.78
CA GLU A 99 -3.50 0.74 8.06
C GLU A 99 -3.51 1.92 9.06
N PRO A 100 -2.44 2.72 9.13
CA PRO A 100 -2.22 3.63 10.25
C PRO A 100 -3.21 4.81 10.31
N VAL A 101 -3.77 5.27 9.18
CA VAL A 101 -4.66 6.44 9.14
C VAL A 101 -6.10 6.07 9.49
N THR A 102 -6.60 4.99 8.91
CA THR A 102 -7.98 4.52 9.02
C THR A 102 -8.15 3.48 10.14
N GLN A 103 -7.06 2.93 10.67
CA GLN A 103 -7.04 1.86 11.67
C GLN A 103 -7.83 0.60 11.23
N ARG A 104 -8.02 0.43 9.92
CA ARG A 104 -8.74 -0.71 9.37
C ARG A 104 -7.79 -1.85 9.03
N ALA A 105 -8.34 -3.07 9.12
CA ALA A 105 -7.68 -4.24 8.57
C ALA A 105 -7.67 -4.16 7.04
N TRP A 106 -6.63 -4.71 6.44
CA TRP A 106 -6.56 -4.94 5.00
C TRP A 106 -7.65 -5.93 4.55
N ASN A 107 -8.18 -5.73 3.35
CA ASN A 107 -9.12 -6.66 2.74
C ASN A 107 -8.39 -7.95 2.37
N THR A 108 -8.95 -9.11 2.71
CA THR A 108 -8.35 -10.42 2.41
C THR A 108 -9.01 -11.13 1.23
N ASN A 109 -10.05 -10.53 0.63
CA ASN A 109 -10.74 -11.08 -0.53
C ASN A 109 -9.91 -10.84 -1.81
N PRO A 110 -9.47 -11.90 -2.51
CA PRO A 110 -8.69 -11.76 -3.75
C PRO A 110 -9.38 -10.94 -4.85
N ALA A 111 -10.72 -10.93 -4.89
CA ALA A 111 -11.48 -10.14 -5.86
C ALA A 111 -11.30 -8.61 -5.68
N SER A 112 -10.76 -8.17 -4.54
CA SER A 112 -10.41 -6.76 -4.28
C SER A 112 -8.97 -6.40 -4.64
N PHE A 113 -8.13 -7.39 -4.96
CA PHE A 113 -6.73 -7.16 -5.29
C PHE A 113 -6.59 -6.73 -6.73
N GLN A 114 -5.62 -5.85 -6.98
CA GLN A 114 -5.22 -5.42 -8.31
C GLN A 114 -3.71 -5.70 -8.50
N GLY A 115 -3.18 -5.47 -9.70
CA GLY A 115 -1.76 -5.61 -10.00
C GLY A 115 -1.45 -6.76 -10.97
N ASN A 116 -0.21 -7.21 -10.95
CA ASN A 116 0.33 -8.20 -11.88
C ASN A 116 1.13 -9.30 -11.15
N PHE A 117 0.82 -9.59 -9.89
CA PHE A 117 1.51 -10.64 -9.14
C PHE A 117 1.58 -11.92 -9.98
N ASP A 118 2.80 -12.31 -10.30
CA ASP A 118 3.16 -13.52 -11.01
C ASP A 118 4.31 -14.12 -10.22
N PRO A 119 4.20 -15.39 -9.79
CA PRO A 119 5.21 -15.97 -8.94
C PRO A 119 6.48 -16.39 -9.72
N CYS A 120 6.49 -16.30 -11.05
CA CYS A 120 7.66 -16.52 -11.89
C CYS A 120 8.32 -15.21 -12.37
N ALA A 121 7.61 -14.08 -12.32
CA ALA A 121 8.16 -12.80 -12.74
C ALA A 121 9.33 -12.34 -11.87
N THR A 122 10.30 -11.65 -12.48
CA THR A 122 11.44 -11.07 -11.75
C THR A 122 10.95 -10.05 -10.73
N LEU A 123 10.00 -9.19 -11.08
CA LEU A 123 9.36 -8.28 -10.13
C LEU A 123 7.87 -8.18 -10.47
N SER A 124 7.03 -8.38 -9.47
CA SER A 124 5.58 -8.25 -9.62
C SER A 124 4.96 -7.61 -8.38
N THR A 125 3.73 -7.09 -8.53
CA THR A 125 3.03 -6.40 -7.44
C THR A 125 1.61 -6.92 -7.26
N ALA A 126 1.17 -6.93 -6.00
CA ALA A 126 -0.24 -6.99 -5.64
C ALA A 126 -0.62 -5.68 -4.93
N ILE A 127 -1.66 -5.02 -5.40
CA ILE A 127 -2.20 -3.79 -4.81
C ILE A 127 -3.42 -4.20 -3.99
N VAL A 128 -3.35 -3.94 -2.68
CA VAL A 128 -4.37 -4.28 -1.70
C VAL A 128 -4.98 -3.03 -1.11
N THR A 129 -6.25 -3.11 -0.73
CA THR A 129 -6.99 -2.00 -0.11
C THR A 129 -7.54 -2.43 1.25
N ILE A 130 -8.08 -1.49 2.01
CA ILE A 130 -8.69 -1.76 3.32
C ILE A 130 -10.08 -2.42 3.20
N GLN A 131 -10.57 -3.03 4.28
CA GLN A 131 -11.96 -3.49 4.33
C GLN A 131 -12.94 -2.31 4.26
N GLY A 132 -13.99 -2.45 3.46
CA GLY A 132 -14.99 -1.38 3.24
C GLY A 132 -14.44 -0.22 2.41
N ALA A 133 -13.39 -0.44 1.62
CA ALA A 133 -12.78 0.58 0.78
C ALA A 133 -13.79 1.22 -0.20
N THR A 134 -13.61 2.52 -0.39
CA THR A 134 -14.17 3.34 -1.46
C THR A 134 -13.06 3.73 -2.45
N GLY A 135 -13.40 4.39 -3.56
CA GLY A 135 -12.41 4.72 -4.59
C GLY A 135 -11.23 5.59 -4.16
N SER A 136 -11.31 6.29 -3.03
CA SER A 136 -10.22 7.10 -2.46
C SER A 136 -9.55 6.47 -1.25
N SER A 137 -9.90 5.22 -0.92
CA SER A 137 -9.34 4.53 0.24
C SER A 137 -7.86 4.20 0.02
N PRO A 138 -7.07 4.05 1.09
CA PRO A 138 -5.66 3.74 0.95
C PRO A 138 -5.44 2.39 0.25
N ASP A 139 -4.59 2.43 -0.77
CA ASP A 139 -4.09 1.26 -1.46
C ASP A 139 -2.60 1.09 -1.14
N GLN A 140 -2.20 -0.13 -0.81
CA GLN A 140 -0.82 -0.50 -0.54
C GLN A 140 -0.35 -1.48 -1.62
N ALA A 141 0.72 -1.13 -2.33
CA ALA A 141 1.39 -2.05 -3.23
C ALA A 141 2.39 -2.93 -2.46
N LEU A 142 2.27 -4.23 -2.66
CA LEU A 142 3.13 -5.29 -2.11
C LEU A 142 4.04 -5.79 -3.23
N MET A 143 5.34 -5.79 -3.01
CA MET A 143 6.34 -6.16 -4.02
C MET A 143 6.82 -7.60 -3.82
N PHE A 144 6.99 -8.31 -4.92
CA PHE A 144 7.41 -9.71 -4.95
C PHE A 144 8.48 -9.96 -6.00
N HIS A 145 9.50 -10.75 -5.66
CA HIS A 145 10.50 -11.26 -6.61
C HIS A 145 10.34 -12.78 -6.70
N LYS A 146 9.97 -13.30 -7.88
CA LYS A 146 9.76 -14.75 -8.10
C LYS A 146 8.88 -15.38 -7.01
N GLY A 147 7.74 -14.73 -6.76
CA GLY A 147 6.77 -15.18 -5.74
C GLY A 147 7.18 -14.94 -4.29
N ARG A 148 8.39 -14.42 -4.01
CA ARG A 148 8.83 -14.11 -2.65
C ARG A 148 8.49 -12.66 -2.29
N TYR A 149 7.78 -12.47 -1.18
CA TYR A 149 7.43 -11.13 -0.68
C TYR A 149 8.67 -10.36 -0.22
N LEU A 150 8.83 -9.15 -0.76
CA LEU A 150 9.95 -8.25 -0.47
C LEU A 150 9.60 -7.16 0.55
N GLY A 151 8.33 -6.77 0.63
CA GLY A 151 7.89 -5.62 1.40
C GLY A 151 6.88 -4.78 0.62
N THR A 152 6.56 -3.61 1.16
CA THR A 152 5.70 -2.64 0.49
C THR A 152 6.49 -1.78 -0.48
N ALA A 153 5.86 -1.33 -1.57
CA ALA A 153 6.48 -0.41 -2.53
C ALA A 153 6.83 0.94 -1.90
N THR A 154 5.93 1.43 -1.05
CA THR A 154 6.05 2.70 -0.32
C THR A 154 5.82 2.46 1.17
N SER A 155 6.38 3.34 2.00
CA SER A 155 6.22 3.27 3.47
C SER A 155 4.81 3.58 3.95
N LYS A 156 4.04 4.36 3.18
CA LYS A 156 2.63 4.66 3.41
C LYS A 156 1.77 4.18 2.23
N ALA A 157 0.51 3.90 2.50
CA ALA A 157 -0.50 3.63 1.49
C ALA A 157 -1.01 4.94 0.88
N TYR A 158 -1.43 4.88 -0.39
CA TYR A 158 -1.95 6.02 -1.13
C TYR A 158 -3.30 5.65 -1.72
N GLY A 159 -4.25 6.58 -1.66
CA GLY A 159 -5.48 6.42 -2.42
C GLY A 159 -5.20 6.47 -3.93
N PHE A 160 -6.07 5.82 -4.71
CA PHE A 160 -6.01 5.85 -6.17
C PHE A 160 -4.68 5.33 -6.75
N THR A 161 -4.14 4.28 -6.14
CA THR A 161 -2.92 3.62 -6.65
C THR A 161 -3.31 2.58 -7.68
N ALA A 162 -2.73 2.65 -8.87
CA ALA A 162 -2.98 1.69 -9.94
C ALA A 162 -1.68 1.19 -10.57
N LEU A 163 -1.71 -0.02 -11.13
CA LEU A 163 -0.62 -0.53 -11.96
C LEU A 163 -0.67 0.13 -13.35
N ALA A 164 0.45 0.73 -13.78
CA ALA A 164 0.65 1.15 -15.16
C ALA A 164 1.21 -0.03 -15.98
N ALA A 165 0.33 -0.98 -16.31
CA ALA A 165 0.73 -2.26 -16.90
C ALA A 165 1.51 -2.10 -18.22
N ALA A 166 1.13 -1.14 -19.07
CA ALA A 166 1.80 -0.88 -20.34
C ALA A 166 3.23 -0.29 -20.19
N ALA A 167 3.55 0.29 -19.03
CA ALA A 167 4.88 0.80 -18.70
C ALA A 167 5.71 -0.20 -17.88
N SER A 168 5.11 -1.31 -17.44
CA SER A 168 5.77 -2.33 -16.63
C SER A 168 6.41 -3.41 -17.51
N THR A 169 7.52 -3.96 -17.04
CA THR A 169 8.28 -5.08 -17.66
C THR A 169 8.39 -6.24 -16.66
N ASP A 170 9.13 -7.30 -17.00
CA ASP A 170 9.35 -8.44 -16.10
C ASP A 170 10.10 -8.05 -14.82
N ASP A 171 11.04 -7.10 -14.90
CA ASP A 171 11.90 -6.65 -13.80
C ASP A 171 11.52 -5.27 -13.25
N THR A 172 10.52 -4.61 -13.84
CA THR A 172 10.12 -3.25 -13.47
C THR A 172 8.61 -3.14 -13.33
N VAL A 173 8.15 -2.77 -12.13
CA VAL A 173 6.75 -2.44 -11.86
C VAL A 173 6.60 -0.92 -11.89
N VAL A 174 5.66 -0.41 -12.68
CA VAL A 174 5.32 1.01 -12.69
C VAL A 174 3.97 1.24 -12.03
N LEU A 175 3.94 2.05 -10.98
CA LEU A 175 2.71 2.42 -10.29
C LEU A 175 2.34 3.86 -10.65
N SER A 176 1.05 4.07 -10.93
CA SER A 176 0.44 5.37 -11.15
C SER A 176 -0.31 5.79 -9.89
N TYR A 177 0.04 6.95 -9.35
CA TYR A 177 -0.60 7.56 -8.19
C TYR A 177 -1.39 8.78 -8.63
N LYS A 178 -2.70 8.81 -8.36
CA LYS A 178 -3.54 9.99 -8.64
C LYS A 178 -3.55 10.93 -7.43
N THR A 179 -3.25 12.20 -7.66
CA THR A 179 -3.62 13.29 -6.75
C THR A 179 -4.95 13.87 -7.23
N PRO A 180 -6.03 13.85 -6.41
CA PRO A 180 -7.31 14.44 -6.79
C PRO A 180 -7.19 15.93 -7.14
N GLY A 181 -7.96 16.37 -8.13
CA GLY A 181 -8.13 17.78 -8.49
C GLY A 181 -9.26 18.41 -7.68
N SER A 182 -10.21 19.08 -8.37
CA SER A 182 -11.38 19.71 -7.74
C SER A 182 -12.31 18.73 -7.02
N CYS A 183 -12.33 17.45 -7.43
CA CYS A 183 -13.00 16.37 -6.70
C CYS A 183 -12.36 15.00 -6.97
N ASN A 184 -12.65 14.01 -6.11
CA ASN A 184 -12.11 12.65 -6.22
C ASN A 184 -12.35 12.00 -7.60
N ALA A 185 -13.56 12.17 -8.15
CA ALA A 185 -13.97 11.59 -9.43
C ALA A 185 -13.72 12.52 -10.63
N CYS A 186 -13.25 13.74 -10.39
CA CYS A 186 -13.05 14.73 -11.44
C CYS A 186 -11.82 14.36 -12.30
N PRO A 187 -11.85 14.70 -13.61
CA PRO A 187 -10.80 14.35 -14.55
C PRO A 187 -9.56 15.25 -14.45
N ASP A 188 -9.64 16.33 -13.68
CA ASP A 188 -8.57 17.32 -13.45
C ASP A 188 -7.54 16.89 -12.40
N GLY A 189 -7.59 15.63 -11.94
CA GLY A 189 -6.55 15.05 -11.11
C GLY A 189 -5.24 14.86 -11.87
N THR A 190 -4.12 14.92 -11.14
CA THR A 190 -2.80 14.67 -11.70
C THR A 190 -2.36 13.24 -11.42
N TYR A 191 -1.55 12.68 -12.32
CA TYR A 191 -1.03 11.32 -12.19
C TYR A 191 0.49 11.35 -12.16
N THR A 192 1.07 10.73 -11.14
CA THR A 192 2.52 10.58 -11.00
C THR A 192 2.86 9.11 -11.15
N GLN A 193 3.72 8.78 -12.12
CA GLN A 193 4.24 7.43 -12.28
C GLN A 193 5.56 7.27 -11.52
N VAL A 194 5.66 6.20 -10.74
CA VAL A 194 6.87 5.81 -10.01
C VAL A 194 7.26 4.41 -10.46
N GLN A 195 8.53 4.24 -10.80
CA GLN A 195 9.05 2.96 -11.26
C GLN A 195 9.75 2.25 -10.11
N PHE A 196 9.56 0.95 -10.01
CA PHE A 196 10.19 0.06 -9.05
C PHE A 196 10.93 -0.98 -9.87
N HIS A 197 12.26 -0.91 -9.87
CA HIS A 197 13.11 -1.76 -10.70
C HIS A 197 13.90 -2.74 -9.84
N TRP A 198 13.97 -4.00 -10.25
CA TRP A 198 14.82 -5.00 -9.62
C TRP A 198 16.25 -4.91 -10.18
N ASP A 199 17.21 -4.48 -9.35
CA ASP A 199 18.60 -4.27 -9.79
C ASP A 199 19.47 -5.55 -9.79
N GLY A 200 18.86 -6.70 -9.50
CA GLY A 200 19.54 -7.98 -9.28
C GLY A 200 19.62 -8.38 -7.80
N THR A 201 19.51 -7.43 -6.87
CA THR A 201 19.62 -7.65 -5.42
C THR A 201 18.42 -7.14 -4.65
N HIS A 202 17.89 -5.97 -5.01
CA HIS A 202 16.78 -5.32 -4.33
C HIS A 202 15.96 -4.48 -5.30
N VAL A 203 14.83 -3.96 -4.80
CA VAL A 203 13.99 -3.03 -5.53
C VAL A 203 14.52 -1.61 -5.34
N VAL A 204 14.82 -0.94 -6.45
CA VAL A 204 15.17 0.47 -6.50
C VAL A 204 13.96 1.28 -6.97
N MET A 205 13.55 2.27 -6.17
CA MET A 205 12.50 3.21 -6.53
C MET A 205 13.10 4.34 -7.38
N ILE A 206 12.52 4.60 -8.54
CA ILE A 206 12.91 5.67 -9.46
C ILE A 206 11.74 6.65 -9.58
N GLY A 207 11.99 7.89 -9.18
CA GLY A 207 10.95 8.88 -8.95
C GLY A 207 10.44 8.86 -7.51
N HIS A 208 9.44 9.68 -7.22
CA HIS A 208 8.84 9.77 -5.88
C HIS A 208 7.33 9.77 -6.02
N PRO A 209 6.60 9.04 -5.15
CA PRO A 209 5.16 9.18 -5.07
C PRO A 209 4.79 10.62 -4.65
N PRO A 210 3.54 11.05 -4.91
CA PRO A 210 3.07 12.37 -4.50
C PRO A 210 3.31 12.63 -3.02
N GLN A 211 3.64 13.87 -2.67
CA GLN A 211 3.63 14.28 -1.26
C GLN A 211 2.19 14.25 -0.77
N SER A 212 1.96 13.68 0.41
CA SER A 212 0.63 13.60 1.04
C SER A 212 0.69 14.22 2.41
#